data_AF-A0A3Q0HFS6-F1
#
_entry.id   AF-A0A3Q0HFS6-F1
#
_cell.length_a   1.000
_cell.length_b   1.000
_cell.length_c   1.000
_cell.angle_alpha   90.00
_cell.angle_beta   90.00
_cell.angle_gamma   90.00
#
_symmetry.space_group_name_H-M   'P 1'
#
loop_
_entity.id
_entity.type
_entity.pdbx_description
1 polymer ?
#
loop_
_entity_poly.entity_id
_entity_poly.type
_entity_poly.pdbx_seq_one_letter_code
_entity_poly.pdbx_strand_id
1 'polypeptide(L)'
;MPGLLLGDEAPNFEADTTYGRIRFHDFLGDSWGILFSHPRDFTPVCTTELGRAAKLAPEFSKRNVKMIALSIDSVQDHLAWCKDINAYNGNEPTEKLPFPIIADANRELSVQLGMLDPDERDKDGLPLTARVVFIFGPDKKLKLSVLYPATTGRNFDEILRVVDSLQLTAYKKVATPVDWKVTQLHPAVLQIISSPLPPGPPADIRDKKLKQGRRNGLMAGAIKCSLESILDTRLSTWEPSTQQKETRAGAEGSTARSQVTSH
;
A
#
# COMPACT_ATOMS: atom_id res chain seq x y z
N MET A 1 -18.49 5.04 -14.14
CA MET A 1 -18.22 6.48 -13.86
C MET A 1 -16.71 6.65 -13.75
N PRO A 2 -16.13 7.86 -13.89
CA PRO A 2 -14.73 8.06 -13.49
C PRO A 2 -14.57 7.75 -12.00
N GLY A 3 -13.43 7.18 -11.60
CA GLY A 3 -13.11 6.93 -10.19
C GLY A 3 -12.80 8.22 -9.42
N LEU A 4 -12.69 8.10 -8.10
CA LEU A 4 -12.36 9.22 -7.20
C LEU A 4 -11.02 9.88 -7.55
N LEU A 5 -11.00 11.22 -7.55
CA LEU A 5 -9.82 12.05 -7.76
C LEU A 5 -9.28 12.60 -6.42
N LEU A 6 -8.03 13.05 -6.43
CA LEU A 6 -7.40 13.63 -5.24
C LEU A 6 -8.15 14.88 -4.78
N GLY A 7 -8.54 14.91 -3.50
CA GLY A 7 -9.32 15.99 -2.91
C GLY A 7 -10.84 15.79 -2.94
N ASP A 8 -11.35 14.79 -3.68
CA ASP A 8 -12.77 14.43 -3.67
C ASP A 8 -13.18 13.91 -2.29
N GLU A 9 -14.41 14.22 -1.87
CA GLU A 9 -14.99 13.70 -0.64
C GLU A 9 -15.46 12.25 -0.83
N ALA A 10 -15.13 11.37 0.11
CA ALA A 10 -15.56 9.98 0.06
C ALA A 10 -17.09 9.88 0.11
N PRO A 11 -17.74 9.04 -0.72
CA PRO A 11 -19.18 8.82 -0.61
C PRO A 11 -19.56 8.31 0.78
N ASN A 12 -20.57 8.93 1.40
CA ASN A 12 -21.07 8.50 2.71
C ASN A 12 -22.07 7.34 2.57
N PHE A 13 -21.60 6.21 2.04
CA PHE A 13 -22.41 5.02 1.81
C PHE A 13 -22.78 4.32 3.13
N GLU A 14 -23.83 3.51 3.08
CA GLU A 14 -24.08 2.46 4.07
C GLU A 14 -23.77 1.10 3.47
N ALA A 15 -23.19 0.19 4.26
CA ALA A 15 -22.89 -1.17 3.82
C ALA A 15 -22.91 -2.15 4.99
N ASP A 16 -23.24 -3.41 4.70
CA ASP A 16 -23.11 -4.50 5.66
C ASP A 16 -21.66 -5.02 5.68
N THR A 17 -21.16 -5.30 6.88
CA THR A 17 -19.78 -5.72 7.11
C THR A 17 -19.71 -6.88 8.10
N THR A 18 -18.53 -7.49 8.25
CA THR A 18 -18.23 -8.46 9.33
C THR A 18 -18.42 -7.91 10.76
N TYR A 19 -18.61 -6.59 10.92
CA TYR A 19 -18.90 -5.90 12.18
C TYR A 19 -20.36 -5.41 12.28
N GLY A 20 -21.22 -5.80 11.33
CA GLY A 20 -22.57 -5.27 11.17
C GLY A 20 -22.64 -4.11 10.17
N ARG A 21 -23.81 -3.49 10.06
CA ARG A 21 -24.06 -2.36 9.14
C ARG A 21 -23.33 -1.10 9.61
N ILE A 22 -22.62 -0.43 8.71
CA ILE A 22 -21.95 0.84 8.97
C ILE A 22 -22.48 1.94 8.05
N ARG A 23 -22.23 3.19 8.44
CA ARG A 23 -22.22 4.37 7.59
C ARG A 23 -20.79 4.88 7.48
N PHE A 24 -20.28 5.12 6.28
CA PHE A 24 -18.82 5.24 6.06
C PHE A 24 -18.19 6.42 6.81
N HIS A 25 -18.83 7.60 6.82
CA HIS A 25 -18.28 8.77 7.54
C HIS A 25 -18.30 8.58 9.05
N ASP A 26 -19.34 7.93 9.58
CA ASP A 26 -19.50 7.65 11.01
C ASP A 26 -18.46 6.62 11.47
N PHE A 27 -18.22 5.59 10.65
CA PHE A 27 -17.14 4.63 10.85
C PHE A 27 -15.77 5.33 10.93
N LEU A 28 -15.48 6.25 10.02
CA LEU A 28 -14.24 7.04 10.05
C LEU A 28 -14.16 7.95 11.29
N GLY A 29 -15.23 8.69 11.60
CA GLY A 29 -15.19 9.74 12.64
C GLY A 29 -14.05 10.73 12.37
N ASP A 30 -13.31 11.13 13.40
CA ASP A 30 -12.14 12.04 13.27
C ASP A 30 -10.82 11.32 12.95
N SER A 31 -10.87 10.04 12.58
CA SER A 31 -9.71 9.25 12.16
C SER A 31 -9.39 9.42 10.68
N TRP A 32 -8.14 9.14 10.31
CA TRP A 32 -7.79 8.80 8.93
C TRP A 32 -8.41 7.46 8.54
N GLY A 33 -8.66 7.24 7.26
CA GLY A 33 -9.25 6.02 6.73
C GLY A 33 -8.39 5.36 5.66
N ILE A 34 -8.25 4.04 5.70
CA ILE A 34 -7.77 3.23 4.57
C ILE A 34 -8.90 2.28 4.16
N LEU A 35 -9.49 2.51 2.99
CA LEU A 35 -10.37 1.56 2.33
C LEU A 35 -9.55 0.81 1.28
N PHE A 36 -9.46 -0.51 1.37
CA PHE A 36 -8.72 -1.33 0.40
C PHE A 36 -9.58 -2.50 -0.10
N SER A 37 -9.68 -2.66 -1.42
CA SER A 37 -10.45 -3.74 -2.02
C SER A 37 -9.60 -4.98 -2.28
N HIS A 38 -10.21 -6.15 -2.37
CA HIS A 38 -9.58 -7.36 -2.89
C HIS A 38 -10.55 -8.14 -3.81
N PRO A 39 -10.06 -8.79 -4.89
CA PRO A 39 -10.94 -9.36 -5.93
C PRO A 39 -11.95 -10.38 -5.44
N ARG A 40 -11.50 -11.28 -4.54
CA ARG A 40 -12.31 -12.39 -4.03
C ARG A 40 -11.73 -13.00 -2.75
N ASP A 41 -12.61 -13.43 -1.86
CA ASP A 41 -12.30 -14.27 -0.71
C ASP A 41 -11.77 -15.67 -1.14
N PHE A 42 -11.17 -16.40 -0.21
CA PHE A 42 -10.59 -17.74 -0.43
C PHE A 42 -9.53 -17.83 -1.55
N THR A 43 -8.90 -16.72 -1.93
CA THR A 43 -7.82 -16.68 -2.94
C THR A 43 -6.44 -16.40 -2.32
N PRO A 44 -5.35 -17.02 -2.82
CA PRO A 44 -4.08 -17.09 -2.11
C PRO A 44 -3.43 -15.72 -1.87
N VAL A 45 -3.40 -14.85 -2.88
CA VAL A 45 -2.81 -13.50 -2.75
C VAL A 45 -3.63 -12.61 -1.81
N CYS A 46 -4.96 -12.72 -1.82
CA CYS A 46 -5.81 -11.96 -0.91
C CYS A 46 -5.59 -12.40 0.56
N THR A 47 -5.40 -13.71 0.80
CA THR A 47 -5.12 -14.23 2.15
C THR A 47 -3.80 -13.69 2.70
N THR A 48 -2.74 -13.61 1.87
CA THR A 48 -1.46 -13.05 2.33
C THR A 48 -1.54 -11.54 2.58
N GLU A 49 -2.29 -10.80 1.74
CA GLU A 49 -2.53 -9.37 1.91
C GLU A 49 -3.30 -9.05 3.19
N LEU A 50 -4.48 -9.67 3.41
CA LEU A 50 -5.26 -9.42 4.62
C LEU A 50 -4.56 -9.98 5.87
N GLY A 51 -3.78 -11.05 5.74
CA GLY A 51 -2.88 -11.53 6.79
C GLY A 51 -1.85 -10.48 7.19
N ARG A 52 -1.19 -9.84 6.23
CA ARG A 52 -0.23 -8.74 6.48
C ARG A 52 -0.93 -7.50 7.03
N ALA A 53 -2.09 -7.13 6.50
CA ALA A 53 -2.92 -6.04 7.00
C ALA A 53 -3.27 -6.25 8.48
N ALA A 54 -3.72 -7.44 8.86
CA ALA A 54 -4.08 -7.76 10.24
C ALA A 54 -2.88 -7.66 11.19
N LYS A 55 -1.69 -8.11 10.76
CA LYS A 55 -0.44 -7.95 11.52
C LYS A 55 0.01 -6.49 11.66
N LEU A 56 -0.31 -5.62 10.69
CA LEU A 56 0.04 -4.19 10.73
C LEU A 56 -1.05 -3.28 11.30
N ALA A 57 -2.28 -3.75 11.50
CA ALA A 57 -3.37 -2.94 12.04
C ALA A 57 -3.01 -2.19 13.35
N PRO A 58 -2.22 -2.74 14.29
CA PRO A 58 -1.75 -1.96 15.45
C PRO A 58 -0.88 -0.74 15.09
N GLU A 59 -0.11 -0.78 14.01
CA GLU A 59 0.70 0.35 13.54
C GLU A 59 -0.16 1.46 12.92
N PHE A 60 -1.23 1.10 12.21
CA PHE A 60 -2.22 2.06 11.71
C PHE A 60 -3.05 2.66 12.86
N SER A 61 -3.50 1.86 13.83
CA SER A 61 -4.22 2.35 15.00
C SER A 61 -3.41 3.35 15.84
N LYS A 62 -2.09 3.12 16.02
CA LYS A 62 -1.18 4.08 16.68
C LYS A 62 -1.15 5.47 16.01
N ARG A 63 -1.49 5.53 14.71
CA ARG A 63 -1.51 6.75 13.88
C ARG A 63 -2.91 7.35 13.74
N ASN A 64 -3.89 6.90 14.53
CA ASN A 64 -5.31 7.25 14.36
C ASN A 64 -5.82 6.99 12.93
N VAL A 65 -5.47 5.83 12.37
CA VAL A 65 -5.91 5.35 11.06
C VAL A 65 -6.80 4.12 11.25
N LYS A 66 -8.03 4.18 10.75
CA LYS A 66 -8.95 3.04 10.67
C LYS A 66 -8.80 2.35 9.33
N MET A 67 -8.71 1.03 9.35
CA MET A 67 -8.67 0.19 8.15
C MET A 67 -10.03 -0.45 7.90
N ILE A 68 -10.37 -0.67 6.63
CA ILE A 68 -11.57 -1.39 6.21
C ILE A 68 -11.33 -2.03 4.84
N ALA A 69 -11.65 -3.32 4.73
CA ALA A 69 -11.53 -4.07 3.48
C ALA A 69 -12.86 -4.06 2.70
N LEU A 70 -12.83 -4.39 1.41
CA LEU A 70 -14.02 -4.53 0.56
C LEU A 70 -13.83 -5.64 -0.48
N SER A 71 -14.81 -6.53 -0.63
CA SER A 71 -14.90 -7.45 -1.77
C SER A 71 -16.34 -7.69 -2.19
N ILE A 72 -16.51 -8.43 -3.29
CA ILE A 72 -17.82 -8.72 -3.88
C ILE A 72 -18.47 -10.01 -3.33
N ASP A 73 -17.84 -10.68 -2.37
CA ASP A 73 -18.41 -11.87 -1.72
C ASP A 73 -19.37 -11.47 -0.57
N SER A 74 -20.01 -12.45 0.07
CA SER A 74 -20.99 -12.17 1.14
C SER A 74 -20.35 -11.98 2.52
N VAL A 75 -21.09 -11.35 3.47
CA VAL A 75 -20.63 -11.23 4.87
C VAL A 75 -20.37 -12.61 5.48
N GLN A 76 -21.15 -13.63 5.10
CA GLN A 76 -20.99 -15.01 5.55
C GLN A 76 -19.68 -15.62 5.04
N ASP A 77 -19.33 -15.37 3.77
CA ASP A 77 -18.05 -15.76 3.18
C ASP A 77 -16.88 -15.07 3.91
N HIS A 78 -16.99 -13.76 4.15
CA HIS A 78 -15.98 -12.99 4.88
C HIS A 78 -15.73 -13.56 6.28
N LEU A 79 -16.79 -13.84 7.04
CA LEU A 79 -16.69 -14.39 8.40
C LEU A 79 -16.04 -15.78 8.40
N ALA A 80 -16.37 -16.63 7.42
CA ALA A 80 -15.73 -17.93 7.24
C ALA A 80 -14.25 -17.77 6.88
N TRP A 81 -13.92 -16.89 5.92
CA TRP A 81 -12.55 -16.67 5.43
C TRP A 81 -11.64 -15.94 6.43
N CYS A 82 -12.18 -15.13 7.36
CA CYS A 82 -11.45 -14.59 8.52
C CYS A 82 -10.73 -15.70 9.32
N LYS A 83 -11.31 -16.92 9.39
CA LYS A 83 -10.68 -18.07 10.07
C LYS A 83 -9.41 -18.49 9.36
N ASP A 84 -9.43 -18.57 8.03
CA ASP A 84 -8.29 -18.93 7.19
C ASP A 84 -7.18 -17.87 7.27
N ILE A 85 -7.54 -16.58 7.27
CA ILE A 85 -6.58 -15.47 7.41
C ILE A 85 -5.90 -15.50 8.79
N ASN A 86 -6.66 -15.79 9.85
CA ASN A 86 -6.11 -15.95 11.19
C ASN A 86 -5.20 -17.19 11.29
N ALA A 87 -5.63 -18.34 10.74
CA ALA A 87 -4.84 -19.56 10.69
C ALA A 87 -3.53 -19.38 9.89
N TYR A 88 -3.59 -18.73 8.72
CA TYR A 88 -2.42 -18.35 7.91
C TYR A 88 -1.42 -17.50 8.71
N ASN A 89 -1.93 -16.65 9.60
CA ASN A 89 -1.09 -15.83 10.46
C ASN A 89 -0.46 -16.56 11.65
N GLY A 90 -0.90 -17.79 11.96
CA GLY A 90 -0.54 -18.55 13.16
C GLY A 90 -1.39 -18.22 14.40
N ASN A 91 -2.53 -17.55 14.21
CA ASN A 91 -3.46 -17.18 15.28
C ASN A 91 -4.58 -18.22 15.42
N GLU A 92 -5.37 -18.12 16.49
CA GLU A 92 -6.62 -18.87 16.65
C GLU A 92 -7.60 -18.55 15.49
N PRO A 93 -8.21 -19.56 14.84
CA PRO A 93 -9.06 -19.38 13.66
C PRO A 93 -10.44 -18.80 14.02
N THR A 94 -10.47 -17.52 14.37
CA THR A 94 -11.69 -16.77 14.69
C THR A 94 -12.25 -16.02 13.48
N GLU A 95 -13.54 -15.66 13.54
CA GLU A 95 -14.25 -14.91 12.49
C GLU A 95 -13.92 -13.40 12.50
N LYS A 96 -13.01 -12.95 13.37
CA LYS A 96 -12.68 -11.53 13.57
C LYS A 96 -11.27 -11.18 13.09
N LEU A 97 -11.18 -10.09 12.36
CA LEU A 97 -9.94 -9.39 12.00
C LEU A 97 -9.94 -8.02 12.70
N PRO A 98 -8.79 -7.35 12.87
CA PRO A 98 -8.73 -6.03 13.52
C PRO A 98 -9.39 -4.89 12.71
N PHE A 99 -10.03 -5.20 11.58
CA PHE A 99 -10.81 -4.30 10.74
C PHE A 99 -12.02 -5.04 10.14
N PRO A 100 -13.12 -4.32 9.83
CA PRO A 100 -14.24 -4.88 9.07
C PRO A 100 -13.89 -5.18 7.61
N ILE A 101 -14.61 -6.13 7.02
CA ILE A 101 -14.69 -6.37 5.57
C ILE A 101 -16.11 -6.02 5.13
N ILE A 102 -16.23 -5.14 4.13
CA ILE A 102 -17.49 -4.76 3.46
C ILE A 102 -17.86 -5.81 2.42
N ALA A 103 -19.11 -6.26 2.46
CA ALA A 103 -19.72 -7.07 1.41
C ALA A 103 -20.38 -6.18 0.36
N ASP A 104 -19.96 -6.30 -0.90
CA ASP A 104 -20.47 -5.56 -2.05
C ASP A 104 -20.91 -6.52 -3.18
N ALA A 105 -21.76 -7.50 -2.85
CA ALA A 105 -22.24 -8.52 -3.79
C ALA A 105 -22.92 -7.94 -5.05
N ASN A 106 -23.64 -6.82 -4.89
CA ASN A 106 -24.28 -6.09 -5.98
C ASN A 106 -23.29 -5.25 -6.81
N ARG A 107 -22.03 -5.11 -6.36
CA ARG A 107 -20.96 -4.28 -6.95
C ARG A 107 -21.28 -2.78 -6.99
N GLU A 108 -22.26 -2.33 -6.21
CA GLU A 108 -22.72 -0.93 -6.22
C GLU A 108 -21.61 0.01 -5.79
N LEU A 109 -20.89 -0.33 -4.71
CA LEU A 109 -19.75 0.46 -4.22
C LEU A 109 -18.54 0.33 -5.16
N SER A 110 -18.28 -0.86 -5.67
CA SER A 110 -17.19 -1.13 -6.61
C SER A 110 -17.35 -0.34 -7.91
N VAL A 111 -18.58 -0.22 -8.43
CA VAL A 111 -18.92 0.63 -9.59
C VAL A 111 -18.84 2.11 -9.22
N GLN A 112 -19.38 2.52 -8.06
CA GLN A 112 -19.41 3.92 -7.61
C GLN A 112 -18.00 4.48 -7.40
N LEU A 113 -17.11 3.68 -6.80
CA LEU A 113 -15.75 4.08 -6.43
C LEU A 113 -14.73 3.82 -7.55
N GLY A 114 -15.15 3.19 -8.66
CA GLY A 114 -14.29 2.89 -9.81
C GLY A 114 -13.26 1.78 -9.55
N MET A 115 -13.64 0.76 -8.77
CA MET A 115 -12.75 -0.31 -8.31
C MET A 115 -12.77 -1.59 -9.16
N LEU A 116 -13.63 -1.71 -10.17
CA LEU A 116 -13.74 -2.94 -10.95
C LEU A 116 -12.53 -3.16 -11.87
N ASP A 117 -12.05 -4.40 -11.90
CA ASP A 117 -11.06 -4.90 -12.86
C ASP A 117 -11.81 -5.40 -14.11
N PRO A 118 -11.50 -4.90 -15.33
CA PRO A 118 -12.26 -5.26 -16.53
C PRO A 118 -11.97 -6.67 -17.06
N ASP A 119 -10.80 -7.22 -16.72
CA ASP A 119 -10.27 -8.48 -17.22
C ASP A 119 -10.61 -9.64 -16.26
N GLU A 120 -10.57 -9.39 -14.95
CA GLU A 120 -10.90 -10.38 -13.92
C GLU A 120 -12.41 -10.53 -13.72
N ARG A 121 -12.91 -11.76 -13.81
CA ARG A 121 -14.35 -12.07 -13.79
C ARG A 121 -14.67 -13.26 -12.89
N ASP A 122 -15.88 -13.26 -12.33
CA ASP A 122 -16.42 -14.43 -11.65
C ASP A 122 -16.94 -15.51 -12.63
N LYS A 123 -17.51 -16.58 -12.07
CA LYS A 123 -18.04 -17.73 -12.82
C LYS A 123 -19.23 -17.35 -13.72
N ASP A 124 -19.92 -16.26 -13.42
CA ASP A 124 -21.07 -15.74 -14.14
C ASP A 124 -20.65 -14.65 -15.17
N GLY A 125 -19.34 -14.40 -15.30
CA GLY A 125 -18.76 -13.45 -16.24
C GLY A 125 -18.77 -11.98 -15.77
N LEU A 126 -19.18 -11.73 -14.53
CA LEU A 126 -19.25 -10.38 -13.95
C LEU A 126 -17.87 -9.94 -13.41
N PRO A 127 -17.45 -8.68 -13.66
CA PRO A 127 -16.18 -8.15 -13.16
C PRO A 127 -15.97 -8.34 -11.65
N LEU A 128 -14.72 -8.61 -11.26
CA LEU A 128 -14.24 -8.57 -9.88
C LEU A 128 -13.72 -7.16 -9.53
N THR A 129 -13.39 -6.91 -8.26
CA THR A 129 -12.64 -5.72 -7.86
C THR A 129 -11.15 -5.88 -8.16
N ALA A 130 -10.50 -4.80 -8.61
CA ALA A 130 -9.06 -4.67 -8.60
C ALA A 130 -8.53 -4.52 -7.16
N ARG A 131 -7.21 -4.52 -6.99
CA ARG A 131 -6.55 -4.27 -5.69
C ARG A 131 -6.37 -2.77 -5.46
N VAL A 132 -7.48 -2.06 -5.25
CA VAL A 132 -7.51 -0.62 -4.97
C VAL A 132 -7.15 -0.36 -3.51
N VAL A 133 -6.48 0.76 -3.25
CA VAL A 133 -6.31 1.34 -1.92
C VAL A 133 -6.66 2.83 -2.02
N PHE A 134 -7.56 3.30 -1.17
CA PHE A 134 -7.88 4.71 -0.97
C PHE A 134 -7.52 5.12 0.45
N ILE A 135 -6.76 6.21 0.59
CA ILE A 135 -6.43 6.82 1.87
C ILE A 135 -7.19 8.14 2.00
N PHE A 136 -8.08 8.22 2.99
CA PHE A 136 -8.91 9.39 3.29
C PHE A 136 -8.39 10.12 4.53
N GLY A 137 -8.43 11.45 4.50
CA GLY A 137 -8.15 12.27 5.68
C GLY A 137 -9.34 12.33 6.65
N PRO A 138 -9.15 12.88 7.87
CA PRO A 138 -10.25 13.17 8.80
C PRO A 138 -11.33 14.08 8.20
N ASP A 139 -10.94 14.93 7.24
CA ASP A 139 -11.81 15.76 6.42
C ASP A 139 -12.58 14.98 5.33
N LYS A 140 -12.58 13.64 5.39
CA LYS A 140 -13.24 12.69 4.47
C LYS A 140 -12.75 12.76 3.02
N LYS A 141 -11.73 13.57 2.72
CA LYS A 141 -11.22 13.75 1.35
C LYS A 141 -10.14 12.75 0.99
N LEU A 142 -10.14 12.29 -0.25
CA LEU A 142 -9.11 11.40 -0.79
C LEU A 142 -7.75 12.12 -0.80
N LYS A 143 -6.74 11.48 -0.21
CA LYS A 143 -5.36 11.99 -0.12
C LYS A 143 -4.39 11.21 -1.00
N LEU A 144 -4.66 9.93 -1.24
CA LEU A 144 -3.86 9.04 -2.07
C LEU A 144 -4.71 7.86 -2.54
N SER A 145 -4.54 7.48 -3.80
CA SER A 145 -5.07 6.24 -4.37
C SER A 145 -3.95 5.39 -4.97
N VAL A 146 -4.11 4.07 -4.92
CA VAL A 146 -3.25 3.09 -5.59
C VAL A 146 -4.15 2.05 -6.24
N LEU A 147 -3.89 1.70 -7.50
CA LEU A 147 -4.60 0.68 -8.26
C LEU A 147 -3.60 -0.39 -8.70
N TYR A 148 -3.71 -1.59 -8.14
CA TYR A 148 -2.95 -2.77 -8.55
C TYR A 148 -3.90 -3.77 -9.23
N PRO A 149 -3.46 -4.52 -10.26
CA PRO A 149 -4.26 -5.60 -10.84
C PRO A 149 -4.37 -6.77 -9.86
N ALA A 150 -5.35 -7.66 -10.04
CA ALA A 150 -5.52 -8.84 -9.19
C ALA A 150 -4.25 -9.73 -9.16
N THR A 151 -3.44 -9.74 -10.21
CA THR A 151 -2.21 -10.53 -10.34
C THR A 151 -1.05 -10.05 -9.44
N THR A 152 -1.07 -8.81 -8.96
CA THR A 152 0.08 -8.20 -8.25
C THR A 152 -0.29 -7.86 -6.81
N GLY A 153 0.28 -8.59 -5.84
CA GLY A 153 0.09 -8.28 -4.41
C GLY A 153 0.70 -6.93 -4.00
N ARG A 154 0.03 -6.22 -3.11
CA ARG A 154 0.40 -4.87 -2.63
C ARG A 154 1.50 -4.91 -1.57
N ASN A 155 2.34 -3.88 -1.57
CA ASN A 155 3.32 -3.65 -0.53
C ASN A 155 2.69 -2.84 0.62
N PHE A 156 2.32 -3.50 1.73
CA PHE A 156 1.76 -2.82 2.91
C PHE A 156 2.77 -1.95 3.67
N ASP A 157 4.07 -2.17 3.51
CA ASP A 157 5.09 -1.30 4.13
C ASP A 157 5.13 0.05 3.41
N GLU A 158 4.86 0.06 2.10
CA GLU A 158 4.65 1.30 1.33
C GLU A 158 3.36 2.01 1.76
N ILE A 159 2.26 1.28 1.97
CA ILE A 159 1.00 1.85 2.49
C ILE A 159 1.23 2.54 3.85
N LEU A 160 1.99 1.92 4.75
CA LEU A 160 2.35 2.52 6.04
C LEU A 160 3.26 3.75 5.88
N ARG A 161 4.26 3.67 4.98
CA ARG A 161 5.18 4.78 4.67
C ARG A 161 4.46 6.00 4.11
N VAL A 162 3.48 5.82 3.21
CA VAL A 162 2.71 6.95 2.67
C VAL A 162 1.74 7.54 3.68
N VAL A 163 1.19 6.75 4.62
CA VAL A 163 0.43 7.29 5.77
C VAL A 163 1.32 8.23 6.59
N ASP A 164 2.53 7.79 6.97
CA ASP A 164 3.46 8.63 7.73
C ASP A 164 3.82 9.93 6.98
N SER A 165 4.00 9.85 5.66
CA SER A 165 4.21 11.01 4.78
C SER A 165 2.99 11.96 4.74
N LEU A 166 1.79 11.43 4.54
CA LEU A 166 0.55 12.21 4.45
C LEU A 166 0.25 12.93 5.77
N GLN A 167 0.47 12.28 6.91
CA GLN A 167 0.30 12.92 8.21
C GLN A 167 1.40 13.97 8.46
N LEU A 168 2.66 13.67 8.14
CA LEU A 168 3.76 14.64 8.28
C LEU A 168 3.51 15.92 7.48
N THR A 169 3.06 15.79 6.23
CA THR A 169 2.80 16.94 5.34
C THR A 169 1.48 17.66 5.64
N ALA A 170 0.52 17.02 6.31
CA ALA A 170 -0.68 17.68 6.84
C ALA A 170 -0.36 18.59 8.04
N TYR A 171 0.53 18.17 8.94
CA TYR A 171 0.88 18.95 10.16
C TYR A 171 2.05 19.92 9.96
N LYS A 172 2.98 19.62 9.04
CA LYS A 172 4.16 20.46 8.76
C LYS A 172 4.18 20.86 7.29
N LYS A 173 4.50 22.12 6.99
CA LYS A 173 4.62 22.66 5.62
C LYS A 173 5.88 22.17 4.92
N VAL A 174 5.93 20.87 4.65
CA VAL A 174 7.07 20.16 4.07
C VAL A 174 6.60 19.20 2.98
N ALA A 175 7.54 18.71 2.17
CA ALA A 175 7.32 17.55 1.31
C ALA A 175 8.39 16.47 1.59
N THR A 176 8.01 15.21 1.41
CA THR A 176 8.92 14.06 1.48
C THR A 176 9.55 13.80 0.11
N PRO A 177 10.88 13.61 -0.01
CA PRO A 177 11.52 13.26 -1.28
C PRO A 177 11.19 11.83 -1.74
N VAL A 178 11.65 11.48 -2.95
CA VAL A 178 11.66 10.10 -3.45
C VAL A 178 12.38 9.17 -2.45
N ASP A 179 11.89 7.95 -2.33
CA ASP A 179 12.38 6.90 -1.42
C ASP A 179 12.48 7.28 0.07
N TRP A 180 11.81 8.36 0.49
CA TRP A 180 11.83 8.83 1.88
C TRP A 180 11.37 7.76 2.88
N LYS A 181 12.15 7.56 3.94
CA LYS A 181 11.85 6.66 5.06
C LYS A 181 11.70 7.43 6.36
N VAL A 182 10.79 6.98 7.23
CA VAL A 182 10.45 7.61 8.52
C VAL A 182 11.67 7.85 9.43
N THR A 183 12.65 6.94 9.42
CA THR A 183 13.88 7.05 10.20
C THR A 183 14.88 8.07 9.66
N GLN A 184 14.68 8.56 8.44
CA GLN A 184 15.50 9.61 7.85
C GLN A 184 14.89 10.99 8.15
N LEU A 185 15.47 11.67 9.15
CA LEU A 185 15.50 13.13 9.19
C LEU A 185 16.39 13.62 8.02
N HIS A 186 15.90 13.43 6.79
CA HIS A 186 16.66 13.72 5.59
C HIS A 186 16.82 15.25 5.45
N PRO A 187 18.03 15.78 5.20
CA PRO A 187 18.23 17.23 5.05
C PRO A 187 17.47 17.83 3.84
N ALA A 188 16.92 16.99 2.95
CA ALA A 188 16.06 17.38 1.83
C ALA A 188 14.55 17.44 2.17
N VAL A 189 14.17 17.56 3.45
CA VAL A 189 12.80 17.96 3.84
C VAL A 189 12.61 19.42 3.39
N LEU A 190 12.14 19.59 2.16
CA LEU A 190 11.89 20.89 1.54
C LEU A 190 10.69 21.56 2.23
N GLN A 191 10.92 22.70 2.89
CA GLN A 191 9.83 23.58 3.33
C GLN A 191 9.18 24.24 2.12
N ILE A 192 7.92 23.92 1.85
CA ILE A 192 7.18 24.48 0.71
C ILE A 192 6.35 25.67 1.16
N ILE A 193 6.94 26.85 0.96
CA ILE A 193 6.34 28.18 0.75
C ILE A 193 5.63 28.84 1.95
N SER A 194 5.97 30.13 2.11
CA SER A 194 5.41 31.09 3.05
C SER A 194 4.00 31.56 2.66
N SER A 195 3.00 31.03 3.37
CA SER A 195 1.69 31.68 3.58
C SER A 195 1.37 31.63 5.08
N PRO A 196 0.74 32.64 5.68
CA PRO A 196 0.53 32.68 7.12
C PRO A 196 -0.28 31.47 7.60
N LEU A 197 0.12 30.94 8.76
CA LEU A 197 -0.67 29.96 9.52
C LEU A 197 -1.83 30.70 10.23
N PRO A 198 -2.96 30.03 10.53
CA PRO A 198 -3.87 30.53 11.56
C PRO A 198 -3.11 30.66 12.89
N PRO A 199 -3.43 31.65 13.74
CA PRO A 199 -2.59 32.01 14.88
C PRO A 199 -2.58 30.93 15.97
N GLY A 200 -1.42 30.31 16.18
CA GLY A 200 -1.04 29.65 17.44
C GLY A 200 -0.33 30.63 18.39
N PRO A 201 -0.19 30.29 19.69
CA PRO A 201 0.28 31.23 20.70
C PRO A 201 1.79 31.59 20.55
N PRO A 202 2.21 32.78 21.01
CA PRO A 202 3.58 33.29 20.89
C PRO A 202 4.50 32.78 22.02
N ALA A 203 5.82 32.93 21.99
CA ALA A 203 6.84 33.08 20.93
C ALA A 203 8.22 33.16 21.63
N ASP A 204 9.31 32.67 21.01
CA ASP A 204 10.64 33.31 20.89
C ASP A 204 11.66 32.33 20.26
N ILE A 205 12.64 32.91 19.57
CA ILE A 205 14.06 32.53 19.36
C ILE A 205 14.51 33.03 17.98
N ARG A 206 15.71 33.63 17.94
CA ARG A 206 16.14 34.63 16.94
C ARG A 206 17.08 34.05 15.87
N ASP A 207 16.83 34.40 14.60
CA ASP A 207 17.69 34.05 13.46
C ASP A 207 18.99 34.87 13.36
N LYS A 208 20.05 34.23 12.84
CA LYS A 208 21.27 34.90 12.32
C LYS A 208 21.40 34.71 10.81
N LYS A 209 21.53 35.81 10.07
CA LYS A 209 21.54 35.86 8.59
C LYS A 209 22.90 35.44 7.98
N LEU A 210 22.83 34.80 6.81
CA LEU A 210 23.92 34.74 5.82
C LEU A 210 23.62 35.70 4.64
N LYS A 211 24.67 36.27 4.04
CA LYS A 211 24.56 37.37 3.06
C LYS A 211 24.28 36.85 1.64
N GLN A 212 23.47 37.60 0.89
CA GLN A 212 23.00 37.23 -0.45
C GLN A 212 23.59 38.16 -1.53
N GLY A 213 24.33 37.58 -2.48
CA GLY A 213 24.77 38.27 -3.72
C GLY A 213 23.63 38.37 -4.74
N ARG A 214 23.61 39.41 -5.57
CA ARG A 214 22.39 39.91 -6.24
C ARG A 214 22.57 40.08 -7.76
N ARG A 215 21.48 39.84 -8.52
CA ARG A 215 21.26 40.09 -9.98
C ARG A 215 21.92 39.05 -10.91
N ASN A 216 21.31 38.51 -11.97
CA ASN A 216 19.93 38.50 -12.52
C ASN A 216 19.70 37.11 -13.21
N GLY A 217 18.51 36.67 -13.63
CA GLY A 217 17.21 37.36 -13.72
C GLY A 217 15.99 36.41 -13.86
N LEU A 218 15.35 36.38 -15.04
CA LEU A 218 14.10 35.64 -15.32
C LEU A 218 14.14 34.13 -14.96
N MET A 219 13.37 33.78 -13.93
CA MET A 219 12.70 32.49 -13.68
C MET A 219 13.52 31.19 -13.82
N ALA A 220 14.56 31.06 -13.00
CA ALA A 220 15.02 29.76 -12.50
C ALA A 220 14.65 29.61 -11.01
N GLY A 221 13.51 28.97 -10.71
CA GLY A 221 13.13 28.57 -9.35
C GLY A 221 13.93 27.35 -8.92
N ALA A 222 14.97 27.56 -8.10
CA ALA A 222 16.05 26.59 -7.97
C ALA A 222 15.68 25.30 -7.22
N ILE A 223 15.66 24.18 -7.96
CA ILE A 223 16.27 22.94 -7.45
C ILE A 223 17.79 23.13 -7.58
N LYS A 224 18.49 23.22 -6.46
CA LYS A 224 19.95 23.11 -6.43
C LYS A 224 20.39 22.13 -5.34
N CYS A 225 20.11 20.86 -5.58
CA CYS A 225 20.80 19.79 -4.88
C CYS A 225 22.22 19.68 -5.48
N SER A 226 23.24 19.56 -4.63
CA SER A 226 24.63 19.42 -5.08
C SER A 226 24.83 18.03 -5.67
N LEU A 227 25.14 17.95 -6.97
CA LEU A 227 25.25 16.70 -7.73
C LEU A 227 26.70 16.38 -8.13
N GLU A 228 27.67 16.83 -7.33
CA GLU A 228 29.11 16.58 -7.50
C GLU A 228 29.72 16.04 -6.21
N SER A 229 29.53 14.74 -5.94
CA SER A 229 30.39 13.96 -5.03
C SER A 229 30.29 12.44 -5.17
N ILE A 230 29.44 11.89 -6.05
CA ILE A 230 29.34 10.42 -6.29
C ILE A 230 29.32 10.14 -7.80
N LEU A 231 30.47 10.36 -8.46
CA LEU A 231 30.80 9.80 -9.78
C LEU A 231 32.27 9.37 -9.83
N ASP A 232 32.71 8.55 -8.86
CA ASP A 232 33.89 7.71 -9.05
C ASP A 232 33.88 6.43 -8.22
N THR A 233 33.15 5.41 -8.67
CA THR A 233 33.60 4.01 -8.52
C THR A 233 33.04 3.11 -9.61
N ARG A 234 33.83 2.94 -10.68
CA ARG A 234 33.98 1.73 -11.52
C ARG A 234 32.70 0.99 -11.96
N LEU A 235 32.31 1.25 -13.21
CA LEU A 235 31.75 0.22 -14.08
C LEU A 235 32.74 -0.95 -14.21
N SER A 236 32.36 -2.15 -13.80
CA SER A 236 33.02 -3.40 -14.23
C SER A 236 32.06 -4.22 -15.08
N THR A 237 32.34 -4.22 -16.38
CA THR A 237 31.78 -5.05 -17.47
C THR A 237 31.03 -6.32 -17.05
N TRP A 238 29.76 -6.40 -17.48
CA TRP A 238 29.02 -7.66 -17.60
C TRP A 238 29.25 -8.21 -19.02
N GLU A 239 29.88 -9.39 -19.13
CA GLU A 239 29.94 -10.17 -20.37
C GLU A 239 29.26 -11.54 -20.17
N PRO A 240 28.48 -12.05 -21.15
CA PRO A 240 27.82 -13.34 -21.05
C PRO A 240 28.70 -14.49 -21.59
N SER A 241 29.06 -15.46 -20.76
CA SER A 241 29.83 -16.63 -21.19
C SER A 241 28.95 -17.82 -21.58
N THR A 242 28.81 -18.07 -22.89
CA THR A 242 28.23 -19.32 -23.42
C THR A 242 29.30 -20.34 -23.82
N GLN A 243 29.19 -21.55 -23.24
CA GLN A 243 29.56 -22.88 -23.75
C GLN A 243 30.98 -23.12 -24.37
N GLN A 244 31.68 -24.16 -23.89
CA GLN A 244 31.67 -25.55 -24.43
C GLN A 244 32.75 -26.43 -23.74
N LYS A 245 32.48 -27.75 -23.66
CA LYS A 245 33.41 -28.93 -23.77
C LYS A 245 34.76 -28.92 -23.02
N GLU A 246 35.34 -30.01 -22.53
CA GLU A 246 35.11 -31.47 -22.55
C GLU A 246 35.77 -32.05 -21.27
N THR A 247 35.39 -33.23 -20.78
CA THR A 247 36.26 -34.42 -20.88
C THR A 247 35.47 -35.68 -20.51
N ARG A 248 35.78 -36.79 -21.19
CA ARG A 248 35.18 -38.11 -20.96
C ARG A 248 36.27 -39.19 -20.92
N ALA A 249 36.43 -39.81 -19.77
CA ALA A 249 37.07 -41.11 -19.51
C ALA A 249 36.52 -41.56 -18.13
N GLY A 250 35.98 -42.75 -17.90
CA GLY A 250 36.43 -44.09 -18.33
C GLY A 250 37.14 -44.73 -17.12
N ALA A 251 36.80 -45.93 -16.62
CA ALA A 251 35.80 -46.91 -17.06
C ALA A 251 35.43 -47.87 -15.88
N GLU A 252 34.55 -48.85 -16.15
CA GLU A 252 34.33 -50.10 -15.37
C GLU A 252 33.72 -49.96 -13.95
N GLY A 253 32.84 -50.86 -13.47
CA GLY A 253 32.19 -52.01 -14.09
C GLY A 253 31.80 -53.07 -13.05
N SER A 254 30.49 -53.33 -12.83
CA SER A 254 30.01 -54.54 -12.14
C SER A 254 28.50 -54.73 -12.35
N THR A 255 28.08 -55.99 -12.52
CA THR A 255 26.73 -56.37 -12.98
C THR A 255 26.17 -57.54 -12.17
N ALA A 256 25.06 -57.33 -11.45
CA ALA A 256 24.19 -58.37 -10.87
C ALA A 256 22.83 -57.70 -10.57
N ARG A 257 21.64 -58.10 -11.06
CA ARG A 257 20.89 -59.38 -10.88
C ARG A 257 20.86 -59.81 -9.40
N SER A 258 19.72 -60.10 -8.76
CA SER A 258 18.43 -60.55 -9.30
C SER A 258 17.27 -60.53 -8.26
N GLN A 259 16.03 -60.57 -8.77
CA GLN A 259 14.82 -61.25 -8.18
C GLN A 259 14.13 -60.61 -6.94
N VAL A 260 12.82 -60.29 -6.99
CA VAL A 260 11.61 -61.14 -6.77
C VAL A 260 11.47 -61.49 -5.26
N THR A 261 10.38 -61.16 -4.54
CA THR A 261 8.95 -61.51 -4.74
C THR A 261 7.93 -60.45 -4.31
N SER A 262 6.68 -60.66 -4.73
CA SER A 262 5.44 -60.13 -4.14
C SER A 262 5.19 -60.52 -2.67
N HIS A 263 4.51 -59.65 -1.92
CA HIS A 263 3.24 -59.98 -1.25
C HIS A 263 2.43 -58.70 -0.99
#